data_AF-A0AAJ6QSJ6-F1
#
_entry.id   AF-A0AAJ6QSJ6-F1
#
_cell.length_a   1.000
_cell.length_b   1.000
_cell.length_c   1.000
_cell.angle_alpha   90.00
_cell.angle_beta   90.00
_cell.angle_gamma   90.00
#
_symmetry.space_group_name_H-M   'P 1'
#
loop_
_entity.id
_entity.type
_entity.pdbx_description
1 polymer ?
#
loop_
_entity_poly.entity_id
_entity_poly.type
_entity_poly.pdbx_seq_one_letter_code
_entity_poly.pdbx_strand_id
1 'polypeptide(L)'
;MSNVTNFLTGTRGEKYPGVTAPISVALPRPVDLDKSKELEAVLHEFGLFESASELDHRLQVLGRINELVQQWIQEVSIAKGVPENIASSTRGKIFTFGSYRLGVHTKGADIDTLCVAPRHVERTDFFTSFVELLKQQPQVRDLRAVEEAYVPVIKMEFDGIEFDMLFARLALKDIPPDQELRDMTLLKNLDAKCVRSLNGCRVTDEILHLVPDIPVFRTALRTIKLWAKKKGVYSNVLGYLGGVSWAMLVARTCQLYPHAAAAVVVQKFFLVFSQWPWPKPVHLRTQTAAHQHLGGFSVWDSRTNVADRYHLMPIITPVYPEQNSTFNTSLSTRTIMTKAFKEGLAVTENILKGKGTWHDLFSPPEFFGQYKTFIMLTAVANTKEDLLTWYGLVESKIRTLIISLERVPCIEIAHVNPKSYNKVKEDKPPAEPVKEQQEESPKASAETEPNETEEKAEPKPQEETEGVNWFIGLHFGQTKEKLNLDLTENVRNLRDVIFRQAENIKILKDGMDVEVRVLKRRDLATVLPPEEVALLPPPEKKRKSIRKASEESAENPSKRIKEDDAPEDTNGAGDL
;
A
#
# COMPACT_ATOMS: atom_id res chain seq x y z
N MET A 1 29.66 -9.49 47.47
CA MET A 1 30.41 -9.33 46.19
C MET A 1 29.44 -9.75 45.10
N SER A 2 28.94 -8.95 44.17
CA SER A 2 29.34 -7.64 43.64
C SER A 2 28.07 -6.89 43.19
N ASN A 3 27.89 -5.71 43.78
CA ASN A 3 27.03 -4.62 43.29
C ASN A 3 27.63 -4.06 42.00
N VAL A 4 26.82 -3.76 40.97
CA VAL A 4 27.06 -2.62 40.07
C VAL A 4 25.71 -2.03 39.59
N THR A 5 25.39 -0.87 40.18
CA THR A 5 24.57 0.26 39.69
C THR A 5 23.06 0.12 39.44
N ASN A 6 22.30 0.25 40.53
CA ASN A 6 21.07 1.05 40.57
C ASN A 6 21.43 2.52 40.87
N PHE A 7 21.49 3.38 39.85
CA PHE A 7 21.44 4.85 39.93
C PHE A 7 21.00 5.28 38.52
N LEU A 8 19.84 5.89 38.28
CA LEU A 8 19.44 7.21 38.74
C LEU A 8 17.91 7.30 38.88
N THR A 9 17.53 7.98 39.95
CA THR A 9 16.21 8.49 40.29
C THR A 9 15.59 9.31 39.14
N GLY A 10 14.67 8.70 38.39
CA GLY A 10 13.68 9.43 37.60
C GLY A 10 12.53 9.85 38.50
N THR A 11 12.15 11.12 38.42
CA THR A 11 10.96 11.73 39.03
C THR A 11 9.76 10.77 39.08
N ARG A 12 9.37 10.37 40.30
CA ARG A 12 8.05 9.76 40.57
C ARG A 12 6.98 10.79 40.17
N GLY A 13 6.32 10.59 39.03
CA GLY A 13 5.16 11.43 38.67
C GLY A 13 4.57 11.23 37.27
N GLU A 14 5.39 11.00 36.23
CA GLU A 14 4.88 10.95 34.85
C GLU A 14 4.81 9.53 34.31
N LYS A 15 3.59 9.03 34.11
CA LYS A 15 3.34 7.75 33.45
C LYS A 15 3.30 7.98 31.94
N TYR A 16 4.44 7.80 31.26
CA TYR A 16 4.52 7.91 29.80
C TYR A 16 3.67 6.83 29.10
N PRO A 17 3.01 7.15 27.98
CA PRO A 17 2.26 6.17 27.21
C PRO A 17 3.20 5.16 26.54
N GLY A 18 2.77 3.90 26.42
CA GLY A 18 3.51 2.85 25.72
C GLY A 18 3.67 1.54 26.51
N VAL A 19 4.30 0.56 25.87
CA VAL A 19 4.60 -0.77 26.45
C VAL A 19 5.95 -0.84 27.15
N THR A 20 6.80 0.18 26.99
CA THR A 20 8.13 0.28 27.61
C THR A 20 8.35 1.72 28.07
N ALA A 21 9.32 1.91 28.98
CA ALA A 21 9.81 3.25 29.29
C ALA A 21 10.37 3.96 28.02
N PRO A 22 10.34 5.31 27.98
CA PRO A 22 11.01 6.07 26.93
C PRO A 22 12.51 5.73 26.84
N ILE A 23 13.08 5.82 25.64
CA ILE A 23 14.53 5.70 25.43
C ILE A 23 15.23 6.98 25.88
N SER A 24 14.62 8.15 25.63
CA SER A 24 15.13 9.44 26.08
C SER A 24 13.99 10.41 26.35
N VAL A 25 14.13 11.15 27.45
CA VAL A 25 13.24 12.26 27.84
C VAL A 25 13.93 13.63 27.65
N ALA A 26 15.01 13.68 26.87
CA ALA A 26 15.72 14.93 26.61
C ALA A 26 14.83 15.92 25.85
N LEU A 27 14.85 17.17 26.29
CA LEU A 27 14.20 18.28 25.61
C LEU A 27 14.93 18.62 24.29
N PRO A 28 14.25 19.23 23.30
CA PRO A 28 14.87 19.61 22.05
C PRO A 28 15.93 20.71 22.25
N ARG A 29 17.03 20.61 21.52
CA ARG A 29 18.01 21.71 21.44
C ARG A 29 17.51 22.76 20.44
N PRO A 30 18.02 24.01 20.47
CA PRO A 30 17.63 25.04 19.51
C PRO A 30 17.76 24.60 18.05
N VAL A 31 18.86 23.92 17.70
CA VAL A 31 19.08 23.38 16.35
C VAL A 31 18.02 22.34 15.93
N ASP A 32 17.48 21.57 16.87
CA ASP A 32 16.45 20.57 16.59
C ASP A 32 15.11 21.26 16.26
N LEU A 33 14.83 22.40 16.90
CA LEU A 33 13.66 23.25 16.61
C LEU A 33 13.80 23.93 15.25
N ASP A 34 14.98 24.47 14.94
CA ASP A 34 15.24 25.10 13.64
C ASP A 34 15.10 24.10 12.50
N LYS A 35 15.66 22.89 12.67
CA LYS A 35 15.47 21.80 11.70
C LYS A 35 14.02 21.36 11.55
N SER A 36 13.22 21.48 12.61
CA SER A 36 11.78 21.17 12.56
C SER A 36 11.00 22.25 11.80
N LYS A 37 11.38 23.54 11.93
CA LYS A 37 10.81 24.63 11.13
C LYS A 37 11.17 24.50 9.65
N GLU A 38 12.43 24.17 9.35
CA GLU A 38 12.86 23.86 7.97
C GLU A 38 12.02 22.72 7.38
N LEU A 39 11.82 21.63 8.14
CA LEU A 39 10.99 20.51 7.71
C LEU A 39 9.57 20.96 7.39
N GLU A 40 8.94 21.71 8.29
CA GLU A 40 7.57 22.19 8.13
C GLU A 40 7.41 23.07 6.89
N ALA A 41 8.37 23.97 6.61
CA ALA A 41 8.39 24.77 5.39
C ALA A 41 8.40 23.89 4.13
N VAL A 42 9.25 22.85 4.10
CA VAL A 42 9.29 21.89 2.98
C VAL A 42 7.96 21.13 2.84
N LEU A 43 7.34 20.72 3.95
CA LEU A 43 6.03 20.05 3.90
C LEU A 43 4.93 20.97 3.34
N HIS A 44 5.01 22.28 3.57
CA HIS A 44 4.13 23.27 2.93
C HIS A 44 4.38 23.38 1.41
N GLU A 45 5.64 23.37 0.96
CA GLU A 45 5.99 23.36 -0.47
C GLU A 45 5.41 22.14 -1.20
N PHE A 46 5.39 20.98 -0.55
CA PHE A 46 4.77 19.76 -1.08
C PHE A 46 3.22 19.75 -1.01
N GLY A 47 2.58 20.83 -0.56
CA GLY A 47 1.12 20.95 -0.52
C GLY A 47 0.43 20.01 0.48
N LEU A 48 1.11 19.64 1.57
CA LEU A 48 0.58 18.68 2.56
C LEU A 48 -0.37 19.28 3.60
N PHE A 49 -0.70 20.56 3.46
CA PHE A 49 -1.59 21.29 4.34
C PHE A 49 -2.72 21.90 3.51
N GLU A 50 -3.94 21.72 3.99
CA GLU A 50 -5.11 22.40 3.44
C GLU A 50 -5.19 23.84 3.95
N SER A 51 -5.82 24.69 3.15
CA SER A 51 -6.17 26.05 3.54
C SER A 51 -7.33 26.05 4.55
N ALA A 52 -7.48 27.16 5.29
CA ALA A 52 -8.60 27.32 6.21
C ALA A 52 -9.97 27.23 5.52
N SER A 53 -10.07 27.71 4.26
CA SER A 53 -11.30 27.63 3.48
C SER A 53 -11.66 26.20 3.07
N GLU A 54 -10.67 25.39 2.69
CA GLU A 54 -10.90 23.96 2.39
C GLU A 54 -11.33 23.20 3.66
N LEU A 55 -10.73 23.51 4.81
CA LEU A 55 -11.13 22.92 6.09
C LEU A 55 -12.57 23.30 6.48
N ASP A 56 -12.94 24.57 6.34
CA ASP A 56 -14.30 25.03 6.62
C ASP A 56 -15.33 24.37 5.68
N HIS A 57 -15.01 24.27 4.39
CA HIS A 57 -15.85 23.55 3.41
C HIS A 57 -16.08 22.09 3.82
N ARG A 58 -15.02 21.37 4.21
CA ARG A 58 -15.13 19.98 4.71
C ARG A 58 -16.03 19.89 5.95
N LEU A 59 -15.95 20.85 6.87
CA LEU A 59 -16.81 20.88 8.07
C LEU A 59 -18.28 21.12 7.71
N GLN A 60 -18.56 22.03 6.78
CA GLN A 60 -19.92 22.29 6.29
C GLN A 60 -20.51 21.05 5.62
N VAL A 61 -19.74 20.37 4.76
CA VAL A 61 -20.17 19.15 4.09
C VAL A 61 -20.42 18.01 5.08
N LEU A 62 -19.54 17.81 6.06
CA LEU A 62 -19.78 16.85 7.15
C LEU A 62 -21.06 17.16 7.94
N GLY A 63 -21.34 18.44 8.19
CA GLY A 63 -22.60 18.87 8.81
C GLY A 63 -23.82 18.42 8.02
N ARG A 64 -23.85 18.69 6.71
CA ARG A 64 -24.93 18.27 5.81
C ARG A 64 -25.09 16.75 5.74
N ILE A 65 -23.99 15.99 5.65
CA ILE A 65 -24.05 14.53 5.66
C ILE A 65 -24.62 14.03 7.00
N ASN A 66 -24.24 14.65 8.12
CA ASN A 66 -24.79 14.27 9.42
C ASN A 66 -26.30 14.54 9.50
N GLU A 67 -26.79 15.65 8.93
CA GLU A 67 -28.22 15.96 8.82
C GLU A 67 -28.98 14.90 8.00
N LEU A 68 -28.43 14.50 6.84
CA LEU A 68 -29.00 13.42 6.02
C LEU A 68 -29.05 12.09 6.79
N VAL A 69 -28.02 11.76 7.57
CA VAL A 69 -28.02 10.57 8.44
C VAL A 69 -29.10 10.67 9.51
N GLN A 70 -29.31 11.83 10.14
CA GLN A 70 -30.39 12.00 11.10
C GLN A 70 -31.75 11.78 10.44
N GLN A 71 -32.01 12.47 9.33
CA GLN A 71 -33.27 12.36 8.58
C GLN A 71 -33.55 10.91 8.21
N TRP A 72 -32.58 10.24 7.58
CA TRP A 72 -32.71 8.85 7.18
C TRP A 72 -33.05 7.92 8.35
N ILE A 73 -32.37 8.07 9.48
CA ILE A 73 -32.64 7.22 10.66
C ILE A 73 -34.05 7.46 11.21
N GLN A 74 -34.55 8.70 11.20
CA GLN A 74 -35.93 9.01 11.61
C GLN A 74 -36.94 8.35 10.68
N GLU A 75 -36.73 8.44 9.36
CA GLU A 75 -37.58 7.80 8.34
C GLU A 75 -37.60 6.27 8.48
N VAL A 76 -36.43 5.64 8.62
CA VAL A 76 -36.32 4.19 8.87
C VAL A 76 -36.98 3.80 10.18
N SER A 77 -36.88 4.63 11.22
CA SER A 77 -37.52 4.37 12.52
C SER A 77 -39.04 4.32 12.38
N ILE A 78 -39.64 5.30 11.69
CA ILE A 78 -41.09 5.34 11.42
C ILE A 78 -41.50 4.12 10.59
N ALA A 79 -40.77 3.80 9.52
CA ALA A 79 -41.06 2.67 8.64
C ALA A 79 -41.01 1.31 9.38
N LYS A 80 -40.17 1.20 10.42
CA LYS A 80 -40.08 0.01 11.28
C LYS A 80 -41.03 0.04 12.49
N GLY A 81 -42.01 0.94 12.50
CA GLY A 81 -43.08 0.99 13.50
C GLY A 81 -42.66 1.62 14.84
N VAL A 82 -41.55 2.36 14.88
CA VAL A 82 -41.23 3.20 16.05
C VAL A 82 -42.22 4.37 16.08
N PRO A 83 -42.91 4.64 17.19
CA PRO A 83 -43.84 5.77 17.30
C PRO A 83 -43.20 7.10 16.89
N GLU A 84 -43.92 7.95 16.13
CA GLU A 84 -43.36 9.19 15.55
C GLU A 84 -42.73 10.13 16.58
N ASN A 85 -43.30 10.22 17.78
CA ASN A 85 -42.76 11.02 18.87
C ASN A 85 -41.40 10.50 19.39
N ILE A 86 -41.16 9.19 19.29
CA ILE A 86 -39.86 8.57 19.61
C ILE A 86 -38.95 8.70 18.39
N ALA A 87 -39.44 8.35 17.20
CA ALA A 87 -38.68 8.38 15.95
C ALA A 87 -38.06 9.75 15.67
N SER A 88 -38.82 10.83 15.85
CA SER A 88 -38.33 12.22 15.71
C SER A 88 -37.20 12.60 16.67
N SER A 89 -37.06 11.88 17.79
CA SER A 89 -35.97 12.04 18.76
C SER A 89 -34.84 11.02 18.60
N THR A 90 -35.04 9.97 17.79
CA THR A 90 -34.02 8.96 17.49
C THR A 90 -32.93 9.57 16.61
N ARG A 91 -31.68 9.37 17.01
CA ARG A 91 -30.50 9.92 16.37
C ARG A 91 -29.61 8.84 15.80
N GLY A 92 -28.80 9.26 14.83
CA GLY A 92 -27.53 8.62 14.50
C GLY A 92 -26.38 9.56 14.77
N LYS A 93 -25.19 9.15 14.36
CA LYS A 93 -24.02 10.03 14.38
C LYS A 93 -23.02 9.59 13.34
N ILE A 94 -22.41 10.56 12.66
CA ILE A 94 -21.23 10.29 11.85
C ILE A 94 -19.95 10.49 12.68
N PHE A 95 -18.97 9.63 12.45
CA PHE A 95 -17.64 9.75 13.02
C PHE A 95 -16.62 9.75 11.89
N THR A 96 -15.64 10.64 11.94
CA THR A 96 -14.52 10.58 11.01
C THR A 96 -13.41 9.71 11.58
N PHE A 97 -12.64 9.07 10.70
CA PHE A 97 -11.45 8.32 11.07
C PHE A 97 -10.33 8.53 10.05
N GLY A 98 -9.28 7.72 10.14
CA GLY A 98 -8.22 7.72 9.15
C GLY A 98 -7.46 9.05 9.10
N SER A 99 -7.00 9.41 7.90
CA SER A 99 -6.05 10.52 7.76
C SER A 99 -6.66 11.89 8.08
N TYR A 100 -7.95 12.06 7.79
CA TYR A 100 -8.68 13.28 8.11
C TYR A 100 -8.73 13.50 9.62
N ARG A 101 -9.23 12.50 10.37
CA ARG A 101 -9.34 12.55 11.84
C ARG A 101 -7.98 12.67 12.55
N LEU A 102 -6.94 12.03 12.02
CA LEU A 102 -5.57 12.20 12.54
C LEU A 102 -5.02 13.62 12.30
N GLY A 103 -5.63 14.41 11.41
CA GLY A 103 -5.17 15.75 11.04
C GLY A 103 -3.90 15.72 10.20
N VAL A 104 -3.75 14.71 9.33
CA VAL A 104 -2.60 14.52 8.41
C VAL A 104 -3.04 14.18 6.98
N HIS A 105 -4.28 14.56 6.64
CA HIS A 105 -4.81 14.52 5.29
C HIS A 105 -4.11 15.60 4.43
N THR A 106 -4.08 15.37 3.13
CA THR A 106 -3.52 16.31 2.14
C THR A 106 -4.66 16.91 1.32
N LYS A 107 -4.36 17.93 0.51
CA LYS A 107 -5.34 18.46 -0.45
C LYS A 107 -5.89 17.34 -1.35
N GLY A 108 -7.20 17.37 -1.57
CA GLY A 108 -7.90 16.35 -2.36
C GLY A 108 -7.97 14.97 -1.70
N ALA A 109 -7.57 14.80 -0.44
CA ALA A 109 -7.77 13.54 0.26
C ALA A 109 -9.25 13.29 0.55
N ASP A 110 -9.61 12.01 0.53
CA ASP A 110 -10.90 11.48 0.93
C ASP A 110 -11.17 11.68 2.44
N ILE A 111 -12.46 11.64 2.81
CA ILE A 111 -12.90 11.60 4.20
C ILE A 111 -13.51 10.24 4.53
N ASP A 112 -12.70 9.45 5.23
CA ASP A 112 -13.12 8.24 5.93
C ASP A 112 -14.18 8.56 6.99
N THR A 113 -15.42 8.10 6.78
CA THR A 113 -16.56 8.38 7.65
C THR A 113 -17.26 7.09 8.08
N LEU A 114 -17.76 7.05 9.30
CA LEU A 114 -18.55 5.95 9.86
C LEU A 114 -19.93 6.47 10.26
N CYS A 115 -20.98 5.96 9.62
CA CYS A 115 -22.36 6.11 10.07
C CYS A 115 -22.63 5.14 11.22
N VAL A 116 -22.97 5.67 12.40
CA VAL A 116 -23.38 4.90 13.57
C VAL A 116 -24.87 5.06 13.78
N ALA A 117 -25.60 3.95 13.77
CA ALA A 117 -27.05 3.92 13.90
C ALA A 117 -27.53 3.02 15.06
N PRO A 118 -28.75 3.25 15.58
CA PRO A 118 -29.37 2.40 16.60
C PRO A 118 -29.72 0.99 16.08
N ARG A 119 -30.01 0.07 17.02
CA ARG A 119 -30.17 -1.37 16.79
C ARG A 119 -31.23 -1.78 15.77
N HIS A 120 -32.25 -0.96 15.52
CA HIS A 120 -33.32 -1.29 14.57
C HIS A 120 -32.97 -0.92 13.12
N VAL A 121 -31.95 -0.06 12.91
CA VAL A 121 -31.49 0.32 11.57
C VAL A 121 -30.47 -0.69 11.07
N GLU A 122 -30.75 -1.37 9.97
CA GLU A 122 -29.97 -2.49 9.46
C GLU A 122 -29.00 -2.06 8.36
N ARG A 123 -28.00 -2.92 8.10
CA ARG A 123 -27.02 -2.68 7.03
C ARG A 123 -27.70 -2.64 5.65
N THR A 124 -28.75 -3.44 5.47
CA THR A 124 -29.58 -3.42 4.26
C THR A 124 -30.25 -2.07 4.06
N ASP A 125 -30.74 -1.42 5.11
CA ASP A 125 -31.29 -0.06 5.03
C ASP A 125 -30.21 0.93 4.55
N PHE A 126 -28.99 0.80 5.07
CA PHE A 126 -27.85 1.65 4.68
C PHE A 126 -27.48 1.50 3.20
N PHE A 127 -27.53 0.28 2.65
CA PHE A 127 -27.24 0.05 1.22
C PHE A 127 -28.46 0.18 0.30
N THR A 128 -29.65 0.45 0.83
CA THR A 128 -30.87 0.64 0.05
C THR A 128 -31.44 2.04 0.26
N SER A 129 -32.24 2.27 1.30
CA SER A 129 -32.94 3.53 1.53
C SER A 129 -32.00 4.74 1.70
N PHE A 130 -30.84 4.56 2.34
CA PHE A 130 -29.86 5.66 2.44
C PHE A 130 -29.19 5.98 1.10
N VAL A 131 -28.87 4.97 0.29
CA VAL A 131 -28.35 5.15 -1.07
C VAL A 131 -29.37 5.91 -1.93
N GLU A 132 -30.65 5.57 -1.83
CA GLU A 132 -31.70 6.30 -2.55
C GLU A 132 -31.86 7.75 -2.07
N LEU A 133 -31.74 8.01 -0.77
CA LEU A 133 -31.72 9.38 -0.24
C LEU A 133 -30.51 10.18 -0.79
N LEU A 134 -29.33 9.56 -0.84
CA LEU A 134 -28.11 10.19 -1.38
C LEU A 134 -28.24 10.50 -2.88
N LYS A 135 -28.84 9.62 -3.68
CA LYS A 135 -29.09 9.85 -5.12
C LYS A 135 -29.97 11.07 -5.40
N GLN A 136 -30.82 11.45 -4.45
CA GLN A 136 -31.71 12.61 -4.58
C GLN A 136 -30.99 13.93 -4.30
N GLN A 137 -29.75 13.90 -3.77
CA GLN A 137 -29.01 15.10 -3.44
C GLN A 137 -28.26 15.63 -4.67
N PRO A 138 -28.47 16.90 -5.08
CA PRO A 138 -27.80 17.47 -6.26
C PRO A 138 -26.27 17.60 -6.10
N GLN A 139 -25.78 17.57 -4.87
CA GLN A 139 -24.34 17.64 -4.54
C GLN A 139 -23.63 16.30 -4.68
N VAL A 140 -24.35 15.19 -4.79
CA VAL A 140 -23.76 13.84 -4.83
C VAL A 140 -23.39 13.47 -6.27
N ARG A 141 -22.14 13.00 -6.45
CA ARG A 141 -21.61 12.43 -7.69
C ARG A 141 -20.93 11.08 -7.38
N ASP A 142 -20.72 10.28 -8.42
CA ASP A 142 -19.95 9.03 -8.36
C ASP A 142 -20.33 8.07 -7.21
N LEU A 143 -21.63 8.02 -6.89
CA LEU A 143 -22.16 7.20 -5.80
C LEU A 143 -22.08 5.71 -6.15
N ARG A 144 -21.30 4.96 -5.37
CA ARG A 144 -21.09 3.52 -5.51
C ARG A 144 -21.21 2.80 -4.17
N ALA A 145 -22.10 1.83 -4.09
CA ALA A 145 -22.22 0.93 -2.96
C ALA A 145 -21.40 -0.36 -3.18
N VAL A 146 -20.59 -0.77 -2.19
CA VAL A 146 -19.80 -2.00 -2.22
C VAL A 146 -20.07 -2.83 -0.96
N GLU A 147 -21.19 -3.56 -0.95
CA GLU A 147 -21.65 -4.31 0.23
C GLU A 147 -20.84 -5.59 0.49
N GLU A 148 -20.31 -6.21 -0.57
CA GLU A 148 -19.55 -7.47 -0.52
C GLU A 148 -18.07 -7.29 -0.14
N ALA A 149 -17.62 -6.06 0.07
CA ALA A 149 -16.27 -5.79 0.54
C ALA A 149 -16.03 -6.37 1.95
N TYR A 150 -14.75 -6.61 2.27
CA TYR A 150 -14.35 -7.06 3.61
C TYR A 150 -14.87 -6.13 4.72
N VAL A 151 -14.83 -4.83 4.46
CA VAL A 151 -15.55 -3.79 5.20
C VAL A 151 -16.50 -3.12 4.21
N PRO A 152 -17.83 -3.34 4.32
CA PRO A 152 -18.81 -2.75 3.42
C PRO A 152 -18.75 -1.22 3.46
N VAL A 153 -18.80 -0.58 2.29
CA VAL A 153 -18.60 0.87 2.13
C VAL A 153 -19.50 1.45 1.04
N ILE A 154 -20.01 2.66 1.28
CA ILE A 154 -20.54 3.55 0.23
C ILE A 154 -19.45 4.57 -0.10
N LYS A 155 -19.09 4.67 -1.38
CA LYS A 155 -18.18 5.68 -1.91
C LYS A 155 -19.00 6.72 -2.66
N MET A 156 -18.69 7.99 -2.46
CA MET A 156 -19.34 9.09 -3.19
C MET A 156 -18.44 10.31 -3.22
N GLU A 157 -18.66 11.19 -4.18
CA GLU A 157 -18.27 12.59 -4.06
C GLU A 157 -19.48 13.40 -3.57
N PHE A 158 -19.28 14.25 -2.57
CA PHE A 158 -20.30 15.18 -2.07
C PHE A 158 -19.72 16.59 -2.10
N ASP A 159 -20.27 17.46 -2.94
CA ASP A 159 -19.85 18.88 -3.06
C ASP A 159 -18.34 19.01 -3.31
N GLY A 160 -17.79 18.18 -4.20
CA GLY A 160 -16.38 18.15 -4.58
C GLY A 160 -15.44 17.40 -3.62
N ILE A 161 -15.96 16.72 -2.59
CA ILE A 161 -15.16 15.96 -1.63
C ILE A 161 -15.49 14.47 -1.73
N GLU A 162 -14.48 13.63 -1.89
CA GLU A 162 -14.61 12.17 -1.85
C GLU A 162 -14.85 11.67 -0.41
N PHE A 163 -15.82 10.77 -0.26
CA PHE A 163 -16.19 10.12 1.00
C PHE A 163 -16.17 8.61 0.86
N ASP A 164 -15.55 7.95 1.84
CA ASP A 164 -15.67 6.52 2.08
C ASP A 164 -16.50 6.34 3.36
N MET A 165 -17.79 6.02 3.21
CA MET A 165 -18.75 5.92 4.31
C MET A 165 -19.03 4.46 4.69
N LEU A 166 -18.58 4.09 5.89
CA LEU A 166 -18.83 2.81 6.54
C LEU A 166 -20.12 2.85 7.36
N PHE A 167 -20.63 1.68 7.74
CA PHE A 167 -21.81 1.55 8.59
C PHE A 167 -21.60 0.58 9.76
N ALA A 168 -21.96 1.05 10.96
CA ALA A 168 -22.05 0.24 12.16
C ALA A 168 -23.38 0.47 12.88
N ARG A 169 -24.00 -0.64 13.28
CA ARG A 169 -25.19 -0.66 14.11
C ARG A 169 -24.82 -1.02 15.53
N LEU A 170 -25.12 -0.15 16.50
CA LEU A 170 -24.89 -0.44 17.91
C LEU A 170 -26.12 -1.12 18.54
N ALA A 171 -25.90 -1.89 19.60
CA ALA A 171 -26.96 -2.52 20.39
C ALA A 171 -27.68 -1.53 21.31
N LEU A 172 -27.87 -0.29 20.86
CA LEU A 172 -28.52 0.81 21.58
C LEU A 172 -29.87 1.15 20.94
N LYS A 173 -30.81 1.66 21.72
CA LYS A 173 -32.11 2.12 21.21
C LYS A 173 -32.03 3.47 20.50
N ASP A 174 -31.06 4.28 20.89
CA ASP A 174 -30.76 5.61 20.36
C ASP A 174 -29.24 5.84 20.41
N ILE A 175 -28.72 6.78 19.64
CA ILE A 175 -27.31 7.19 19.65
C ILE A 175 -27.19 8.57 20.32
N PRO A 176 -26.70 8.64 21.57
CA PRO A 176 -26.50 9.91 22.26
C PRO A 176 -25.55 10.87 21.52
N PRO A 177 -25.74 12.20 21.60
CA PRO A 177 -24.84 13.17 20.96
C PRO A 177 -23.38 13.06 21.44
N ASP A 178 -23.19 12.71 22.71
CA ASP A 178 -21.90 12.49 23.37
C ASP A 178 -21.37 11.05 23.23
N GLN A 179 -22.01 10.20 22.44
CA GLN A 179 -21.56 8.83 22.23
C GLN A 179 -20.11 8.79 21.76
N GLU A 180 -19.28 8.07 22.53
CA GLU A 180 -17.91 7.68 22.19
C GLU A 180 -17.84 6.21 21.76
N LEU A 181 -16.83 5.85 20.97
CA LEU A 181 -16.69 4.47 20.45
C LEU A 181 -15.60 3.65 21.17
N ARG A 182 -14.91 4.24 22.16
CA ARG A 182 -13.76 3.61 22.82
C ARG A 182 -14.17 2.43 23.71
N ASP A 183 -15.36 2.50 24.30
CA ASP A 183 -15.85 1.45 25.18
C ASP A 183 -15.99 0.11 24.42
N MET A 184 -15.26 -0.90 24.89
CA MET A 184 -15.27 -2.23 24.30
C MET A 184 -16.60 -2.96 24.52
N THR A 185 -17.40 -2.57 25.52
CA THR A 185 -18.70 -3.20 25.75
C THR A 185 -19.67 -2.97 24.59
N LEU A 186 -19.47 -1.91 23.80
CA LEU A 186 -20.22 -1.62 22.58
C LEU A 186 -20.09 -2.73 21.53
N LEU A 187 -19.02 -3.53 21.56
CA LEU A 187 -18.78 -4.60 20.59
C LEU A 187 -19.55 -5.89 20.92
N LYS A 188 -20.14 -6.00 22.11
CA LYS A 188 -20.83 -7.22 22.53
C LYS A 188 -21.98 -7.53 21.58
N ASN A 189 -22.01 -8.77 21.08
CA ASN A 189 -23.05 -9.28 20.17
C ASN A 189 -23.17 -8.51 18.84
N LEU A 190 -22.15 -7.76 18.43
CA LEU A 190 -22.10 -7.17 17.10
C LEU A 190 -21.59 -8.19 16.08
N ASP A 191 -22.06 -8.09 14.84
CA ASP A 191 -21.51 -8.88 13.75
C ASP A 191 -20.09 -8.41 13.39
N ALA A 192 -19.33 -9.30 12.75
CA ALA A 192 -17.94 -9.02 12.41
C ALA A 192 -17.77 -7.82 11.45
N LYS A 193 -18.73 -7.55 10.54
CA LYS A 193 -18.67 -6.39 9.63
C LYS A 193 -18.85 -5.08 10.42
N CYS A 194 -19.74 -5.04 11.43
CA CYS A 194 -19.88 -3.89 12.34
C CYS A 194 -18.61 -3.64 13.15
N VAL A 195 -18.02 -4.67 13.76
CA VAL A 195 -16.78 -4.51 14.54
C VAL A 195 -15.63 -4.00 13.70
N ARG A 196 -15.46 -4.51 12.47
CA ARG A 196 -14.45 -3.99 11.54
C ARG A 196 -14.68 -2.52 11.19
N SER A 197 -15.94 -2.12 10.96
CA SER A 197 -16.29 -0.74 10.65
C SER A 197 -16.00 0.21 11.83
N LEU A 198 -16.32 -0.21 13.06
CA LEU A 198 -16.01 0.55 14.28
C LEU A 198 -14.52 0.69 14.54
N ASN A 199 -13.72 -0.32 14.17
CA ASN A 199 -12.28 -0.33 14.44
C ASN A 199 -11.53 0.81 13.77
N GLY A 200 -11.98 1.31 12.62
CA GLY A 200 -11.38 2.49 11.96
C GLY A 200 -11.33 3.70 12.91
N CYS A 201 -12.48 4.09 13.47
CA CYS A 201 -12.58 5.18 14.45
C CYS A 201 -11.81 4.87 15.74
N ARG A 202 -12.00 3.66 16.29
CA ARG A 202 -11.43 3.28 17.57
C ARG A 202 -9.91 3.26 17.55
N VAL A 203 -9.30 2.72 16.49
CA VAL A 203 -7.84 2.75 16.31
C VAL A 203 -7.35 4.18 16.18
N THR A 204 -8.02 4.99 15.37
CA THR A 204 -7.60 6.37 15.09
C THR A 204 -7.59 7.22 16.36
N ASP A 205 -8.67 7.20 17.13
CA ASP A 205 -8.74 7.94 18.39
C ASP A 205 -7.74 7.39 19.41
N GLU A 206 -7.58 6.07 19.51
CA GLU A 206 -6.63 5.48 20.46
C GLU A 206 -5.18 5.84 20.13
N ILE A 207 -4.79 5.97 18.85
CA ILE A 207 -3.46 6.48 18.46
C ILE A 207 -3.26 7.89 19.02
N LEU A 208 -4.23 8.79 18.87
CA LEU A 208 -4.14 10.17 19.36
C LEU A 208 -4.03 10.26 20.88
N HIS A 209 -4.64 9.33 21.61
CA HIS A 209 -4.51 9.24 23.07
C HIS A 209 -3.18 8.62 23.54
N LEU A 210 -2.50 7.88 22.66
CA LEU A 210 -1.27 7.15 22.97
C LEU A 210 0.02 7.88 22.55
N VAL A 211 -0.09 9.07 21.98
CA VAL A 211 1.05 9.95 21.68
C VAL A 211 1.17 11.07 22.71
N PRO A 212 2.40 11.40 23.15
CA PRO A 212 2.63 12.44 24.16
C PRO A 212 2.43 13.86 23.62
N ASP A 213 2.72 14.10 22.34
CA ASP A 213 2.58 15.40 21.67
C ASP A 213 1.94 15.19 20.29
N ILE A 214 0.70 15.66 20.13
CA ILE A 214 -0.09 15.49 18.90
C ILE A 214 0.48 16.34 17.74
N PRO A 215 0.79 17.64 17.89
CA PRO A 215 1.46 18.41 16.85
C PRO A 215 2.73 17.76 16.30
N VAL A 216 3.65 17.32 17.17
CA VAL A 216 4.89 16.64 16.76
C VAL A 216 4.58 15.35 16.02
N PHE A 217 3.65 14.54 16.54
CA PHE A 217 3.19 13.32 15.87
C PHE A 217 2.65 13.60 14.46
N ARG A 218 1.83 14.64 14.28
CA ARG A 218 1.24 15.00 12.99
C ARG A 218 2.31 15.42 11.98
N THR A 219 3.26 16.25 12.37
CA THR A 219 4.36 16.67 11.48
C THR A 219 5.26 15.50 11.09
N ALA A 220 5.62 14.64 12.04
CA ALA A 220 6.37 13.42 11.75
C ALA A 220 5.59 12.47 10.84
N LEU A 221 4.29 12.28 11.07
CA LEU A 221 3.46 11.39 10.26
C LEU A 221 3.26 11.93 8.83
N ARG A 222 3.04 13.23 8.63
CA ARG A 222 3.04 13.84 7.28
C ARG A 222 4.35 13.57 6.55
N THR A 223 5.48 13.76 7.24
CA THR A 223 6.82 13.50 6.71
C THR A 223 6.99 12.04 6.29
N ILE A 224 6.67 11.09 7.16
CA ILE A 224 6.80 9.66 6.87
C ILE A 224 5.84 9.20 5.78
N LYS A 225 4.61 9.73 5.71
CA LYS A 225 3.67 9.42 4.62
C LYS A 225 4.19 9.92 3.27
N LEU A 226 4.68 11.17 3.20
CA LEU A 226 5.29 11.70 1.98
C LEU A 226 6.51 10.88 1.56
N TRP A 227 7.43 10.62 2.50
CA TRP A 227 8.59 9.77 2.29
C TRP A 227 8.21 8.39 1.76
N ALA A 228 7.27 7.69 2.42
CA ALA A 228 6.86 6.34 2.02
C ALA A 228 6.24 6.32 0.62
N LYS A 229 5.42 7.32 0.27
CA LYS A 229 4.88 7.47 -1.10
C LYS A 229 5.99 7.71 -2.12
N LYS A 230 6.90 8.66 -1.84
CA LYS A 230 8.02 8.98 -2.74
C LYS A 230 9.01 7.82 -2.90
N LYS A 231 9.21 6.99 -1.87
CA LYS A 231 10.07 5.81 -1.91
C LYS A 231 9.38 4.55 -2.44
N GLY A 232 8.10 4.62 -2.83
CA GLY A 232 7.40 3.47 -3.39
C GLY A 232 7.12 2.35 -2.38
N VAL A 233 6.97 2.68 -1.10
CA VAL A 233 6.70 1.73 0.00
C VAL A 233 5.37 2.00 0.71
N TYR A 234 4.42 2.65 0.03
CA TYR A 234 3.08 2.95 0.53
C TYR A 234 2.01 2.22 -0.29
N SER A 235 1.58 1.04 0.15
CA SER A 235 0.40 0.31 -0.35
C SER A 235 0.19 -0.98 0.46
N ASN A 236 -0.89 -1.05 1.26
CA ASN A 236 -1.22 -2.27 2.01
C ASN A 236 -1.63 -3.42 1.09
N VAL A 237 -2.30 -3.11 -0.02
CA VAL A 237 -2.80 -4.11 -0.99
C VAL A 237 -1.63 -4.87 -1.61
N LEU A 238 -0.54 -4.16 -1.93
CA LEU A 238 0.66 -4.71 -2.57
C LEU A 238 1.71 -5.24 -1.56
N GLY A 239 1.38 -5.30 -0.27
CA GLY A 239 2.24 -5.87 0.77
C GLY A 239 3.19 -4.90 1.47
N TYR A 240 3.15 -3.61 1.13
CA TYR A 240 3.79 -2.56 1.92
C TYR A 240 2.87 -2.08 3.05
N LEU A 241 3.19 -0.94 3.66
CA LEU A 241 2.40 -0.37 4.76
C LEU A 241 1.34 0.60 4.24
N GLY A 242 0.14 0.51 4.80
CA GLY A 242 -0.92 1.50 4.65
C GLY A 242 -0.83 2.63 5.69
N GLY A 243 -1.73 3.62 5.57
CA GLY A 243 -1.70 4.83 6.40
C GLY A 243 -1.76 4.58 7.90
N VAL A 244 -2.61 3.65 8.36
CA VAL A 244 -2.73 3.31 9.79
C VAL A 244 -1.46 2.63 10.33
N SER A 245 -0.82 1.78 9.53
CA SER A 245 0.43 1.12 9.90
C SER A 245 1.55 2.13 10.09
N TRP A 246 1.68 3.09 9.17
CA TRP A 246 2.62 4.21 9.31
C TRP A 246 2.33 5.08 10.53
N ALA A 247 1.05 5.39 10.80
CA ALA A 247 0.64 6.14 11.99
C ALA A 247 1.06 5.42 13.28
N MET A 248 0.88 4.11 13.37
CA MET A 248 1.29 3.34 14.55
C MET A 248 2.82 3.28 14.71
N LEU A 249 3.59 3.16 13.63
CA LEU A 249 5.04 3.21 13.73
C LEU A 249 5.53 4.58 14.24
N VAL A 250 4.98 5.68 13.71
CA VAL A 250 5.33 7.04 14.15
C VAL A 250 4.89 7.27 15.59
N ALA A 251 3.67 6.85 15.96
CA ALA A 251 3.19 6.94 17.34
C ALA A 251 4.11 6.19 18.31
N ARG A 252 4.59 5.00 17.91
CA ARG A 252 5.56 4.25 18.72
C ARG A 252 6.87 5.01 18.90
N THR A 253 7.37 5.67 17.87
CA THR A 253 8.56 6.54 17.99
C THR A 253 8.31 7.70 18.94
N CYS A 254 7.15 8.37 18.87
CA CYS A 254 6.79 9.44 19.80
C CYS A 254 6.76 8.95 21.26
N GLN A 255 6.24 7.74 21.53
CA GLN A 255 6.27 7.15 22.88
C GLN A 255 7.70 6.93 23.41
N LEU A 256 8.64 6.60 22.53
CA LEU A 256 10.03 6.36 22.91
C LEU A 256 10.82 7.66 23.12
N TYR A 257 10.34 8.79 22.59
CA TYR A 257 10.99 10.10 22.63
C TYR A 257 9.94 11.21 22.90
N PRO A 258 9.33 11.24 24.09
CA PRO A 258 8.10 12.00 24.33
C PRO A 258 8.24 13.52 24.21
N HIS A 259 9.45 14.05 24.39
CA HIS A 259 9.74 15.48 24.36
C HIS A 259 10.53 15.92 23.13
N ALA A 260 10.79 15.03 22.17
CA ALA A 260 11.61 15.34 21.01
C ALA A 260 10.84 16.19 19.98
N ALA A 261 11.54 17.12 19.31
CA ALA A 261 10.97 17.88 18.20
C ALA A 261 10.76 17.00 16.96
N ALA A 262 9.89 17.43 16.04
CA ALA A 262 9.49 16.64 14.86
C ALA A 262 10.66 16.14 14.01
N ALA A 263 11.66 17.00 13.76
CA ALA A 263 12.88 16.61 13.03
C ALA A 263 13.63 15.44 13.69
N VAL A 264 13.73 15.46 15.02
CA VAL A 264 14.37 14.39 15.81
C VAL A 264 13.51 13.14 15.80
N VAL A 265 12.18 13.26 15.96
CA VAL A 265 11.27 12.11 15.87
C VAL A 265 11.40 11.42 14.50
N VAL A 266 11.48 12.16 13.40
CA VAL A 266 11.68 11.60 12.05
C VAL A 266 13.01 10.85 11.93
N GLN A 267 14.11 11.40 12.45
CA GLN A 267 15.39 10.68 12.46
C GLN A 267 15.33 9.42 13.35
N LYS A 268 14.73 9.53 14.54
CA LYS A 268 14.57 8.41 15.48
C LYS A 268 13.66 7.32 14.94
N PHE A 269 12.68 7.67 14.12
CA PHE A 269 11.83 6.71 13.43
C PHE A 269 12.69 5.76 12.57
N PHE A 270 13.56 6.33 11.73
CA PHE A 270 14.46 5.52 10.91
C PHE A 270 15.46 4.73 11.74
N LEU A 271 16.00 5.32 12.81
CA LEU A 271 16.90 4.61 13.72
C LEU A 271 16.23 3.39 14.35
N VAL A 272 15.04 3.56 14.91
CA VAL A 272 14.29 2.50 15.59
C VAL A 272 13.93 1.39 14.60
N PHE A 273 13.36 1.72 13.44
CA PHE A 273 12.81 0.70 12.54
C PHE A 273 13.83 0.08 11.57
N SER A 274 14.98 0.71 11.36
CA SER A 274 16.12 0.08 10.66
C SER A 274 16.82 -0.99 11.51
N GLN A 275 16.70 -0.91 12.83
CA GLN A 275 17.29 -1.84 13.81
C GLN A 275 16.24 -2.73 14.50
N TRP A 276 14.96 -2.57 14.17
CA TRP A 276 13.89 -3.31 14.83
C TRP A 276 14.04 -4.82 14.54
N PRO A 277 14.01 -5.68 15.57
CA PRO A 277 14.26 -7.11 15.41
C PRO A 277 13.00 -7.83 14.89
N TRP A 278 12.62 -7.59 13.64
CA TRP A 278 11.51 -8.29 12.98
C TRP A 278 11.73 -9.80 13.04
N PRO A 279 10.70 -10.62 13.35
CA PRO A 279 9.27 -10.30 13.37
C PRO A 279 8.73 -9.88 14.76
N LYS A 280 9.54 -9.35 15.69
CA LYS A 280 9.02 -8.84 16.97
C LYS A 280 7.90 -7.80 16.72
N PRO A 281 6.72 -7.92 17.33
CA PRO A 281 5.59 -7.04 17.05
C PRO A 281 5.77 -5.63 17.62
N VAL A 282 5.24 -4.64 16.90
CA VAL A 282 5.10 -3.27 17.39
C VAL A 282 3.75 -3.14 18.09
N HIS A 283 3.78 -2.79 19.38
CA HIS A 283 2.60 -2.48 20.18
C HIS A 283 2.66 -1.05 20.69
N LEU A 284 1.52 -0.36 20.69
CA LEU A 284 1.38 0.98 21.30
C LEU A 284 0.92 0.94 22.75
N ARG A 285 0.32 -0.16 23.20
CA ARG A 285 -0.13 -0.37 24.58
C ARG A 285 -0.11 -1.83 24.96
N THR A 286 -0.09 -2.09 26.27
CA THR A 286 -0.12 -3.45 26.79
C THR A 286 -1.48 -4.08 26.50
N GLN A 287 -1.46 -5.30 25.98
CA GLN A 287 -2.66 -6.10 25.79
C GLN A 287 -3.15 -6.59 27.16
N THR A 288 -4.39 -6.30 27.52
CA THR A 288 -5.00 -6.69 28.80
C THR A 288 -5.79 -7.99 28.63
N ALA A 289 -5.48 -9.01 29.43
CA ALA A 289 -6.10 -10.34 29.36
C ALA A 289 -7.64 -10.32 29.45
N ALA A 290 -8.21 -9.34 30.15
CA ALA A 290 -9.66 -9.16 30.26
C ALA A 290 -10.36 -8.96 28.91
N HIS A 291 -9.64 -8.55 27.85
CA HIS A 291 -10.20 -8.31 26.53
C HIS A 291 -10.46 -9.60 25.74
N GLN A 292 -9.71 -10.67 26.01
CA GLN A 292 -9.72 -11.90 25.20
C GLN A 292 -11.04 -12.67 25.27
N HIS A 293 -11.92 -12.34 26.22
CA HIS A 293 -13.19 -13.03 26.44
C HIS A 293 -14.42 -12.21 26.01
N LEU A 294 -14.26 -10.97 25.51
CA LEU A 294 -15.38 -10.08 25.27
C LEU A 294 -15.92 -10.21 23.83
N GLY A 295 -16.91 -11.08 23.60
CA GLY A 295 -17.61 -11.15 22.30
C GLY A 295 -16.98 -12.08 21.25
N GLY A 296 -16.03 -12.93 21.63
CA GLY A 296 -15.59 -14.07 20.81
C GLY A 296 -14.85 -13.73 19.52
N PHE A 297 -14.33 -12.51 19.38
CA PHE A 297 -13.56 -12.11 18.20
C PHE A 297 -12.13 -12.65 18.26
N SER A 298 -11.57 -13.00 17.10
CA SER A 298 -10.16 -13.38 16.98
C SER A 298 -9.27 -12.19 17.33
N VAL A 299 -8.25 -12.43 18.17
CA VAL A 299 -7.24 -11.45 18.55
C VAL A 299 -5.89 -11.96 18.05
N TRP A 300 -5.07 -11.06 17.50
CA TRP A 300 -3.72 -11.40 17.10
C TRP A 300 -2.88 -11.78 18.33
N ASP A 301 -2.39 -13.02 18.36
CA ASP A 301 -1.46 -13.52 19.37
C ASP A 301 -0.65 -14.69 18.81
N SER A 302 0.62 -14.43 18.48
CA SER A 302 1.52 -15.45 17.92
C SER A 302 1.81 -16.62 18.88
N ARG A 303 1.51 -16.49 20.17
CA ARG A 303 1.71 -17.59 21.13
C ARG A 303 0.62 -18.64 20.99
N THR A 304 -0.63 -18.20 20.79
CA THR A 304 -1.81 -19.07 20.75
C THR A 304 -2.22 -19.43 19.32
N ASN A 305 -2.07 -18.53 18.35
CA ASN A 305 -2.44 -18.74 16.96
C ASN A 305 -1.20 -19.04 16.09
N VAL A 306 -1.18 -20.22 15.46
CA VAL A 306 -0.06 -20.66 14.61
C VAL A 306 0.08 -19.81 13.37
N ALA A 307 -1.03 -19.37 12.75
CA ALA A 307 -0.98 -18.53 11.54
C ALA A 307 -0.25 -17.21 11.80
N ASP A 308 -0.47 -16.62 12.98
CA ASP A 308 0.12 -15.35 13.38
C ASP A 308 1.65 -15.41 13.55
N ARG A 309 2.22 -16.60 13.76
CA ARG A 309 3.68 -16.81 13.87
C ARG A 309 4.43 -16.56 12.57
N TYR A 310 3.74 -16.66 11.43
CA TYR A 310 4.34 -16.46 10.11
C TYR A 310 4.33 -15.00 9.65
N HIS A 311 3.76 -14.08 10.44
CA HIS A 311 3.77 -12.66 10.10
C HIS A 311 5.19 -12.07 10.18
N LEU A 312 5.61 -11.41 9.10
CA LEU A 312 7.01 -11.01 8.91
C LEU A 312 7.37 -9.65 9.53
N MET A 313 6.41 -8.73 9.61
CA MET A 313 6.58 -7.37 10.12
C MET A 313 5.34 -6.92 10.92
N PRO A 314 4.96 -7.59 12.02
CA PRO A 314 3.67 -7.36 12.67
C PRO A 314 3.57 -5.99 13.36
N ILE A 315 2.53 -5.23 13.03
CA ILE A 315 2.19 -3.94 13.65
C ILE A 315 0.76 -4.03 14.16
N ILE A 316 0.59 -3.97 15.48
CA ILE A 316 -0.64 -4.43 16.11
C ILE A 316 -1.53 -3.24 16.47
N THR A 317 -2.79 -3.29 16.05
CA THR A 317 -3.77 -2.26 16.37
C THR A 317 -3.99 -2.16 17.89
N PRO A 318 -4.10 -0.94 18.46
CA PRO A 318 -4.12 -0.75 19.91
C PRO A 318 -5.46 -1.06 20.58
N VAL A 319 -6.52 -1.33 19.81
CA VAL A 319 -7.87 -1.57 20.34
C VAL A 319 -8.31 -3.00 20.09
N TYR A 320 -9.06 -3.55 21.04
CA TYR A 320 -9.69 -4.85 20.91
C TYR A 320 -10.78 -4.87 19.83
N PRO A 321 -10.90 -5.91 18.99
CA PRO A 321 -9.94 -7.01 18.86
C PRO A 321 -8.68 -6.54 18.15
N GLU A 322 -7.53 -6.74 18.79
CA GLU A 322 -6.23 -6.35 18.26
C GLU A 322 -5.92 -7.22 17.04
N GLN A 323 -5.50 -6.61 15.93
CA GLN A 323 -5.19 -7.27 14.67
C GLN A 323 -3.82 -6.80 14.17
N ASN A 324 -3.17 -7.63 13.36
CA ASN A 324 -1.98 -7.21 12.63
C ASN A 324 -2.38 -6.36 11.41
N SER A 325 -1.95 -5.10 11.34
CA SER A 325 -2.27 -4.21 10.21
C SER A 325 -1.36 -4.40 8.98
N THR A 326 -0.38 -5.30 9.06
CA THR A 326 0.61 -5.58 8.01
C THR A 326 0.70 -7.06 7.67
N PHE A 327 -0.42 -7.78 7.77
CA PHE A 327 -0.48 -9.22 7.44
C PHE A 327 -0.17 -9.51 5.96
N ASN A 328 -0.26 -8.51 5.07
CA ASN A 328 0.08 -8.63 3.66
C ASN A 328 1.59 -8.55 3.37
N THR A 329 2.43 -8.21 4.34
CA THR A 329 3.87 -8.07 4.10
C THR A 329 4.52 -9.40 3.74
N SER A 330 5.22 -9.42 2.61
CA SER A 330 5.99 -10.54 2.07
C SER A 330 7.48 -10.43 2.41
N LEU A 331 8.28 -11.44 2.04
CA LEU A 331 9.72 -11.40 2.27
C LEU A 331 10.38 -10.26 1.46
N SER A 332 10.02 -10.12 0.19
CA SER A 332 10.52 -9.07 -0.72
C SER A 332 10.20 -7.68 -0.18
N THR A 333 8.92 -7.43 0.13
CA THR A 333 8.45 -6.12 0.61
C THR A 333 9.09 -5.75 1.96
N ARG A 334 9.22 -6.70 2.90
CA ARG A 334 9.98 -6.47 4.15
C ARG A 334 11.43 -6.08 3.89
N THR A 335 12.11 -6.79 2.99
CA THR A 335 13.52 -6.51 2.65
C THR A 335 13.66 -5.11 2.04
N ILE A 336 12.77 -4.74 1.12
CA ILE A 336 12.73 -3.41 0.49
C ILE A 336 12.53 -2.32 1.54
N MET A 337 11.56 -2.48 2.44
CA MET A 337 11.28 -1.50 3.50
C MET A 337 12.44 -1.39 4.50
N THR A 338 13.07 -2.51 4.87
CA THR A 338 14.23 -2.53 5.76
C THR A 338 15.42 -1.77 5.15
N LYS A 339 15.66 -1.96 3.85
CA LYS A 339 16.67 -1.18 3.10
C LYS A 339 16.30 0.31 3.09
N ALA A 340 15.05 0.64 2.77
CA ALA A 340 14.58 2.02 2.74
C ALA A 340 14.71 2.73 4.11
N PHE A 341 14.49 2.04 5.23
CA PHE A 341 14.71 2.61 6.56
C PHE A 341 16.17 2.95 6.82
N LYS A 342 17.11 2.10 6.39
CA LYS A 342 18.56 2.36 6.54
C LYS A 342 18.99 3.57 5.70
N GLU A 343 18.49 3.67 4.47
CA GLU A 343 18.73 4.83 3.61
C GLU A 343 18.14 6.11 4.21
N GLY A 344 16.90 6.06 4.70
CA GLY A 344 16.25 7.18 5.39
C GLY A 344 17.02 7.63 6.64
N LEU A 345 17.59 6.68 7.40
CA LEU A 345 18.46 6.99 8.54
C LEU A 345 19.70 7.76 8.10
N ALA A 346 20.41 7.29 7.08
CA ALA A 346 21.61 7.95 6.57
C ALA A 346 21.32 9.38 6.09
N VAL A 347 20.22 9.57 5.35
CA VAL A 347 19.80 10.90 4.87
C VAL A 347 19.45 11.82 6.03
N THR A 348 18.63 11.38 6.97
CA THR A 348 18.23 12.20 8.13
C THR A 348 19.41 12.54 9.04
N GLU A 349 20.37 11.65 9.21
CA GLU A 349 21.62 11.98 9.92
C GLU A 349 22.43 13.07 9.23
N ASN A 350 22.51 13.04 7.89
CA ASN A 350 23.20 14.09 7.14
C ASN A 350 22.46 15.43 7.27
N ILE A 351 21.13 15.44 7.18
CA ILE A 351 20.31 16.65 7.36
C ILE A 351 20.54 17.26 8.75
N LEU A 352 20.46 16.46 9.82
CA LEU A 352 20.66 16.95 11.19
C LEU A 352 22.12 17.39 11.47
N LYS A 353 23.09 16.90 10.70
CA LYS A 353 24.50 17.37 10.73
C LYS A 353 24.74 18.59 9.83
N GLY A 354 23.72 19.11 9.15
CA GLY A 354 23.84 20.24 8.22
C GLY A 354 24.51 19.91 6.88
N LYS A 355 24.54 18.63 6.50
CA LYS A 355 25.17 18.11 5.26
C LYS A 355 24.15 17.72 4.17
N GLY A 356 22.91 18.19 4.30
CA GLY A 356 21.81 17.88 3.37
C GLY A 356 20.55 18.67 3.73
N THR A 357 19.51 18.51 2.91
CA THR A 357 18.22 19.20 3.01
C THR A 357 17.08 18.22 3.16
N TRP A 358 15.91 18.69 3.63
CA TRP A 358 14.74 17.81 3.74
C TRP A 358 14.23 17.30 2.39
N HIS A 359 14.45 18.02 1.29
CA HIS A 359 14.13 17.54 -0.07
C HIS A 359 14.86 16.24 -0.41
N ASP A 360 16.10 16.05 0.07
CA ASP A 360 16.88 14.83 -0.16
C ASP A 360 16.18 13.57 0.37
N LEU A 361 15.43 13.70 1.47
CA LEU A 361 14.64 12.61 2.04
C LEU A 361 13.52 12.17 1.09
N PHE A 362 12.96 13.10 0.33
CA PHE A 362 11.80 12.88 -0.55
C PHE A 362 12.18 12.58 -2.00
N SER A 363 13.47 12.51 -2.33
CA SER A 363 13.93 12.14 -3.67
C SER A 363 13.42 10.74 -4.06
N PRO A 364 12.71 10.59 -5.20
CA PRO A 364 12.19 9.30 -5.62
C PRO A 364 13.34 8.33 -5.98
N PRO A 365 13.15 7.01 -5.81
CA PRO A 365 14.12 6.02 -6.25
C PRO A 365 14.07 5.88 -7.78
N GLU A 366 15.22 5.56 -8.38
CA GLU A 366 15.30 5.21 -9.80
C GLU A 366 14.78 3.78 -10.05
N PHE A 367 13.47 3.56 -9.84
CA PHE A 367 12.88 2.21 -9.86
C PHE A 367 13.16 1.46 -11.17
N PHE A 368 13.05 2.14 -12.31
CA PHE A 368 13.31 1.53 -13.62
C PHE A 368 14.81 1.43 -13.95
N GLY A 369 15.67 2.16 -13.23
CA GLY A 369 17.13 2.08 -13.33
C GLY A 369 17.74 0.96 -12.47
N GLN A 370 17.10 0.58 -11.37
CA GLN A 370 17.71 -0.33 -10.37
C GLN A 370 17.66 -1.83 -10.76
N TYR A 371 16.77 -2.25 -11.68
CA TYR A 371 16.60 -3.65 -12.07
C TYR A 371 16.92 -3.88 -13.55
N LYS A 372 17.46 -5.06 -13.89
CA LYS A 372 17.75 -5.45 -15.28
C LYS A 372 16.55 -6.09 -15.98
N THR A 373 15.71 -6.77 -15.20
CA THR A 373 14.55 -7.53 -15.67
C THR A 373 13.31 -7.08 -14.90
N PHE A 374 12.20 -6.98 -15.60
CA PHE A 374 10.91 -6.58 -15.07
C PHE A 374 9.84 -7.57 -15.52
N ILE A 375 8.80 -7.73 -14.70
CA ILE A 375 7.52 -8.29 -15.11
C ILE A 375 6.57 -7.10 -15.25
N MET A 376 5.94 -6.98 -16.42
CA MET A 376 4.82 -6.08 -16.64
C MET A 376 3.53 -6.89 -16.57
N LEU A 377 2.62 -6.50 -15.70
CA LEU A 377 1.28 -7.06 -15.60
C LEU A 377 0.30 -6.02 -16.12
N THR A 378 -0.54 -6.39 -17.07
CA THR A 378 -1.51 -5.49 -17.70
C THR A 378 -2.92 -6.02 -17.45
N ALA A 379 -3.77 -5.22 -16.82
CA ALA A 379 -5.21 -5.47 -16.82
C ALA A 379 -5.84 -4.70 -17.98
N VAL A 380 -6.73 -5.34 -18.73
CA VAL A 380 -7.47 -4.73 -19.84
C VAL A 380 -8.97 -4.92 -19.68
N ALA A 381 -9.75 -4.00 -20.23
CA ALA A 381 -11.20 -4.10 -20.38
C ALA A 381 -11.68 -3.27 -21.58
N ASN A 382 -12.90 -3.55 -22.07
CA ASN A 382 -13.48 -2.81 -23.20
C ASN A 382 -13.91 -1.39 -22.85
N THR A 383 -14.25 -1.13 -21.59
CA THR A 383 -14.70 0.18 -21.12
C THR A 383 -13.91 0.65 -19.90
N LYS A 384 -13.87 1.97 -19.66
CA LYS A 384 -13.21 2.55 -18.48
C LYS A 384 -13.87 2.15 -17.16
N GLU A 385 -15.19 2.04 -17.14
CA GLU A 385 -15.95 1.62 -15.96
C GLU A 385 -15.62 0.17 -15.56
N ASP A 386 -15.54 -0.70 -16.58
CA ASP A 386 -15.16 -2.09 -16.42
C ASP A 386 -13.70 -2.20 -15.96
N LEU A 387 -12.80 -1.42 -16.58
CA LEU A 387 -11.40 -1.38 -16.18
C LEU A 387 -11.24 -0.93 -14.72
N LEU A 388 -12.02 0.04 -14.24
CA LEU A 388 -11.96 0.50 -12.86
C LEU A 388 -12.35 -0.60 -11.87
N THR A 389 -13.38 -1.39 -12.19
CA THR A 389 -13.79 -2.53 -11.36
C THR A 389 -12.78 -3.68 -11.45
N TRP A 390 -12.24 -3.93 -12.64
CA TRP A 390 -11.22 -4.95 -12.89
C TRP A 390 -9.89 -4.63 -12.19
N TYR A 391 -9.47 -3.36 -12.22
CA TYR A 391 -8.28 -2.82 -11.58
C TYR A 391 -8.19 -3.25 -10.12
N GLY A 392 -9.25 -3.00 -9.34
CA GLY A 392 -9.24 -3.28 -7.91
C GLY A 392 -9.10 -4.77 -7.59
N LEU A 393 -9.73 -5.64 -8.40
CA LEU A 393 -9.58 -7.08 -8.24
C LEU A 393 -8.16 -7.52 -8.60
N VAL A 394 -7.65 -7.12 -9.75
CA VAL A 394 -6.31 -7.50 -10.23
C VAL A 394 -5.23 -7.02 -9.25
N GLU A 395 -5.27 -5.76 -8.83
CA GLU A 395 -4.33 -5.19 -7.87
C GLU A 395 -4.30 -6.00 -6.56
N SER A 396 -5.48 -6.41 -6.07
CA SER A 396 -5.60 -7.25 -4.85
C SER A 396 -4.91 -8.61 -4.95
N LYS A 397 -4.61 -9.07 -6.18
CA LYS A 397 -3.98 -10.37 -6.46
C LYS A 397 -2.53 -10.27 -6.88
N ILE A 398 -1.99 -9.09 -7.19
CA ILE A 398 -0.56 -8.95 -7.53
C ILE A 398 0.34 -9.54 -6.44
N ARG A 399 -0.07 -9.42 -5.17
CA ARG A 399 0.65 -10.03 -4.04
C ARG A 399 0.78 -11.56 -4.14
N THR A 400 -0.20 -12.27 -4.70
CA THR A 400 -0.09 -13.73 -4.86
C THR A 400 1.00 -14.08 -5.87
N LEU A 401 1.15 -13.28 -6.94
CA LEU A 401 2.28 -13.40 -7.87
C LEU A 401 3.61 -13.17 -7.15
N ILE A 402 3.75 -12.08 -6.36
CA ILE A 402 4.98 -11.80 -5.60
C ILE A 402 5.38 -12.98 -4.72
N ILE A 403 4.43 -13.53 -3.94
CA ILE A 403 4.68 -14.68 -3.05
C ILE A 403 5.08 -15.92 -3.86
N SER A 404 4.50 -16.11 -5.05
CA SER A 404 4.89 -17.21 -5.93
C SER A 404 6.29 -17.03 -6.51
N LEU A 405 6.69 -15.78 -6.83
CA LEU A 405 8.02 -15.45 -7.36
C LEU A 405 9.11 -15.63 -6.30
N GLU A 406 8.81 -15.35 -5.03
CA GLU A 406 9.70 -15.61 -3.88
C GLU A 406 10.05 -17.09 -3.72
N ARG A 407 9.28 -18.01 -4.31
CA ARG A 407 9.56 -19.45 -4.31
C ARG A 407 10.44 -19.89 -5.49
N VAL A 408 10.67 -19.02 -6.47
CA VAL A 408 11.51 -19.32 -7.62
C VAL A 408 12.98 -19.24 -7.19
N PRO A 409 13.77 -20.33 -7.24
CA PRO A 409 15.08 -20.39 -6.58
C PRO A 409 16.15 -19.39 -7.08
N CYS A 410 15.94 -18.72 -8.21
CA CYS A 410 16.86 -17.70 -8.72
C CYS A 410 16.43 -16.26 -8.39
N ILE A 411 15.19 -16.04 -7.98
CA ILE A 411 14.66 -14.70 -7.64
C ILE A 411 14.89 -14.46 -6.15
N GLU A 412 15.64 -13.41 -5.83
CA GLU A 412 15.88 -12.99 -4.44
C GLU A 412 14.85 -11.95 -3.99
N ILE A 413 14.49 -11.02 -4.88
CA ILE A 413 13.53 -9.96 -4.62
C ILE A 413 12.60 -9.78 -5.82
N ALA A 414 11.29 -9.76 -5.56
CA ALA A 414 10.28 -9.28 -6.49
C ALA A 414 9.71 -7.94 -5.96
N HIS A 415 10.13 -6.83 -6.56
CA HIS A 415 9.79 -5.47 -6.13
C HIS A 415 8.67 -4.90 -7.00
N VAL A 416 7.42 -4.96 -6.52
CA VAL A 416 6.29 -4.28 -7.16
C VAL A 416 6.35 -2.76 -6.96
N ASN A 417 6.23 -1.99 -8.04
CA ASN A 417 6.04 -0.55 -7.98
C ASN A 417 4.56 -0.26 -7.61
N PRO A 418 4.28 0.48 -6.53
CA PRO A 418 2.90 0.84 -6.20
C PRO A 418 2.22 1.76 -7.22
N LYS A 419 2.98 2.48 -8.05
CA LYS A 419 2.41 3.29 -9.12
C LYS A 419 2.09 2.40 -10.33
N SER A 420 0.83 2.43 -10.75
CA SER A 420 0.36 1.88 -12.02
C SER A 420 0.40 2.94 -13.13
N TYR A 421 0.40 2.51 -14.38
CA TYR A 421 0.49 3.36 -15.56
C TYR A 421 -0.58 2.98 -16.57
N ASN A 422 -1.19 3.93 -17.25
CA ASN A 422 -2.11 3.62 -18.34
C ASN A 422 -1.35 2.90 -19.47
N LYS A 423 -2.03 1.97 -20.15
CA LYS A 423 -1.49 1.29 -21.32
C LYS A 423 -1.22 2.33 -22.41
N VAL A 424 0.01 2.37 -22.92
CA VAL A 424 0.39 3.24 -24.04
C VAL A 424 -0.37 2.77 -25.28
N LYS A 425 -1.05 3.71 -25.97
CA LYS A 425 -1.70 3.40 -27.25
C LYS A 425 -0.62 3.12 -28.29
N GLU A 426 -0.72 1.98 -28.98
CA GLU A 426 0.19 1.70 -30.10
C GLU A 426 -0.15 2.65 -31.25
N ASP A 427 0.73 3.60 -31.57
CA ASP A 427 0.64 4.38 -32.81
C ASP A 427 0.82 3.43 -33.99
N LYS A 428 -0.26 3.15 -34.74
CA LYS A 428 -0.18 2.40 -35.98
C LYS A 428 0.70 3.19 -36.97
N PRO A 429 1.73 2.58 -37.59
CA PRO A 429 2.38 3.22 -38.74
C PRO A 429 1.34 3.39 -39.87
N PRO A 430 1.35 4.52 -40.60
CA PRO A 430 0.44 4.71 -41.74
C PRO A 430 0.71 3.61 -42.78
N ALA A 431 -0.36 2.96 -43.23
CA ALA A 431 -0.29 1.89 -44.23
C ALA A 431 0.47 2.38 -45.47
N GLU A 432 1.54 1.66 -45.84
CA GLU A 432 2.26 1.93 -47.09
C GLU A 432 1.34 1.65 -48.30
N PRO A 433 1.32 2.52 -49.32
CA PRO A 433 0.52 2.30 -50.52
C PRO A 433 1.07 1.11 -51.31
N VAL A 434 0.21 0.12 -51.51
CA VAL A 434 0.47 -1.07 -52.35
C VAL A 434 0.70 -0.59 -53.79
N LYS A 435 1.86 -0.93 -54.36
CA LYS A 435 2.17 -0.73 -55.78
C LYS A 435 1.45 -1.80 -56.61
N GLU A 436 0.59 -1.35 -57.52
CA GLU A 436 0.00 -2.18 -58.58
C GLU A 436 1.10 -2.73 -59.51
N GLN A 437 1.05 -4.03 -59.78
CA GLN A 437 1.70 -4.63 -60.95
C GLN A 437 0.60 -5.23 -61.85
N GLN A 438 0.57 -4.72 -63.08
CA GLN A 438 -0.22 -5.20 -64.20
C GLN A 438 0.33 -6.54 -64.69
N GLU A 439 -0.53 -7.49 -65.04
CA GLU A 439 -0.28 -8.42 -66.13
C GLU A 439 -1.59 -8.99 -66.71
N GLU A 440 -1.60 -9.10 -68.03
CA GLU A 440 -2.74 -9.33 -68.93
C GLU A 440 -3.19 -10.81 -68.99
N SER A 441 -4.45 -10.98 -69.41
CA SER A 441 -5.15 -12.25 -69.63
C SER A 441 -4.68 -13.01 -70.89
N PRO A 442 -5.04 -14.30 -71.04
CA PRO A 442 -6.18 -14.57 -71.93
C PRO A 442 -7.13 -15.74 -71.53
N LYS A 443 -8.42 -15.50 -71.81
CA LYS A 443 -9.56 -16.34 -72.29
C LYS A 443 -9.43 -17.88 -72.30
N ALA A 444 -10.47 -18.72 -72.22
CA ALA A 444 -11.85 -18.77 -71.72
C ALA A 444 -12.42 -20.16 -72.12
N SER A 445 -13.33 -20.76 -71.30
CA SER A 445 -14.34 -21.84 -71.55
C SER A 445 -14.22 -22.99 -70.54
N ALA A 446 -15.26 -23.60 -69.96
CA ALA A 446 -16.71 -23.40 -69.90
C ALA A 446 -17.26 -24.22 -68.69
N GLU A 447 -18.41 -23.79 -68.11
CA GLU A 447 -19.43 -24.57 -67.34
C GLU A 447 -18.95 -25.30 -66.05
N THR A 448 -19.52 -25.10 -64.85
CA THR A 448 -20.91 -25.38 -64.40
C THR A 448 -21.21 -24.67 -63.04
N GLU A 449 -22.47 -24.28 -62.79
CA GLU A 449 -23.01 -23.69 -61.53
C GLU A 449 -23.18 -24.69 -60.34
N PRO A 450 -23.77 -24.31 -59.19
CA PRO A 450 -23.42 -23.24 -58.24
C PRO A 450 -23.22 -23.79 -56.81
N ASN A 451 -22.49 -23.11 -55.93
CA ASN A 451 -22.70 -23.32 -54.48
C ASN A 451 -22.37 -22.07 -53.66
N GLU A 452 -23.39 -21.65 -52.92
CA GLU A 452 -23.41 -20.97 -51.63
C GLU A 452 -22.50 -19.73 -51.42
N THR A 453 -23.19 -18.59 -51.31
CA THR A 453 -22.69 -17.29 -50.88
C THR A 453 -22.11 -17.34 -49.46
N GLU A 454 -20.79 -17.38 -49.35
CA GLU A 454 -20.07 -16.90 -48.16
C GLU A 454 -19.83 -15.39 -48.30
N GLU A 455 -20.61 -14.61 -47.56
CA GLU A 455 -20.34 -13.20 -47.27
C GLU A 455 -19.01 -13.13 -46.51
N LYS A 456 -17.95 -12.70 -47.20
CA LYS A 456 -16.68 -12.31 -46.57
C LYS A 456 -16.97 -11.13 -45.65
N ALA A 457 -17.06 -11.39 -44.35
CA ALA A 457 -17.07 -10.37 -43.32
C ALA A 457 -15.80 -9.50 -43.45
N GLU A 458 -16.00 -8.21 -43.70
CA GLU A 458 -14.98 -7.19 -43.57
C GLU A 458 -14.34 -7.24 -42.16
N PRO A 459 -13.04 -6.97 -42.01
CA PRO A 459 -12.41 -6.94 -40.70
C PRO A 459 -13.04 -5.80 -39.89
N LYS A 460 -13.80 -6.16 -38.84
CA LYS A 460 -14.30 -5.21 -37.85
C LYS A 460 -13.11 -4.39 -37.30
N PRO A 461 -13.25 -3.06 -37.15
CA PRO A 461 -12.23 -2.27 -36.48
C PRO A 461 -12.02 -2.83 -35.07
N GLN A 462 -10.78 -3.23 -34.74
CA GLN A 462 -10.42 -3.61 -33.38
C GLN A 462 -10.72 -2.42 -32.46
N GLU A 463 -11.72 -2.58 -31.59
CA GLU A 463 -12.07 -1.61 -30.57
C GLU A 463 -10.82 -1.32 -29.70
N GLU A 464 -10.52 -0.04 -29.48
CA GLU A 464 -9.43 0.37 -28.60
C GLU A 464 -9.71 -0.18 -27.19
N THR A 465 -8.87 -1.10 -26.70
CA THR A 465 -8.99 -1.66 -25.36
C THR A 465 -8.34 -0.74 -24.34
N GLU A 466 -9.09 -0.39 -23.29
CA GLU A 466 -8.56 0.34 -22.14
C GLU A 466 -7.66 -0.61 -21.33
N GLY A 467 -6.58 -0.08 -20.76
CA GLY A 467 -5.67 -0.92 -19.97
C GLY A 467 -4.75 -0.18 -19.03
N VAL A 468 -4.22 -0.93 -18.07
CA VAL A 468 -3.39 -0.43 -16.97
C VAL A 468 -2.30 -1.42 -16.62
N ASN A 469 -1.07 -0.91 -16.48
CA ASN A 469 0.16 -1.63 -16.31
C ASN A 469 0.70 -1.47 -14.89
N TRP A 470 1.13 -2.58 -14.29
CA TRP A 470 1.98 -2.62 -13.10
C TRP A 470 3.33 -3.22 -13.45
N PHE A 471 4.37 -2.77 -12.76
CA PHE A 471 5.75 -3.24 -12.97
C PHE A 471 6.32 -3.87 -11.71
N ILE A 472 6.92 -5.04 -11.86
CA ILE A 472 7.63 -5.76 -10.81
C ILE A 472 9.10 -5.91 -11.24
N GLY A 473 10.00 -5.24 -10.54
CA GLY A 473 11.43 -5.39 -10.76
C GLY A 473 11.97 -6.66 -10.11
N LEU A 474 12.81 -7.40 -10.84
CA LEU A 474 13.40 -8.64 -10.35
C LEU A 474 14.89 -8.46 -10.01
N HIS A 475 15.26 -8.91 -8.81
CA HIS A 475 16.66 -9.12 -8.44
C HIS A 475 16.95 -10.62 -8.40
N PHE A 476 18.02 -11.05 -9.08
CA PHE A 476 18.45 -12.44 -9.11
C PHE A 476 19.67 -12.64 -8.22
N GLY A 477 19.75 -13.80 -7.58
CA GLY A 477 20.94 -14.19 -6.81
C GLY A 477 22.20 -14.32 -7.70
N GLN A 478 23.36 -14.07 -7.10
CA GLN A 478 24.67 -13.93 -7.77
C GLN A 478 25.08 -15.10 -8.69
N THR A 479 24.52 -16.30 -8.49
CA THR A 479 24.89 -17.52 -9.23
C THR A 479 24.00 -17.85 -10.44
N LYS A 480 22.92 -17.10 -10.73
CA LYS A 480 21.83 -17.61 -11.59
C LYS A 480 21.22 -16.66 -12.63
N GLU A 481 21.85 -15.51 -12.93
CA GLU A 481 21.34 -14.55 -13.96
C GLU A 481 21.18 -15.14 -15.38
N LYS A 482 21.72 -16.34 -15.67
CA LYS A 482 21.73 -16.96 -17.01
C LYS A 482 20.63 -17.99 -17.28
N LEU A 483 19.70 -18.22 -16.35
CA LEU A 483 18.58 -19.14 -16.59
C LEU A 483 17.45 -18.43 -17.35
N ASN A 484 16.92 -19.08 -18.39
CA ASN A 484 15.66 -18.67 -18.99
C ASN A 484 14.58 -18.74 -17.90
N LEU A 485 14.05 -17.57 -17.51
CA LEU A 485 13.05 -17.49 -16.47
C LEU A 485 11.70 -17.95 -17.04
N ASP A 486 11.31 -19.18 -16.72
CA ASP A 486 9.97 -19.69 -17.01
C ASP A 486 9.02 -19.28 -15.88
N LEU A 487 8.06 -18.43 -16.20
CA LEU A 487 7.00 -17.97 -15.28
C LEU A 487 5.62 -18.53 -15.68
N THR A 488 5.55 -19.48 -16.62
CA THR A 488 4.30 -19.95 -17.21
C THR A 488 3.32 -20.44 -16.13
N GLU A 489 3.82 -21.21 -15.16
CA GLU A 489 3.00 -21.71 -14.05
C GLU A 489 2.57 -20.59 -13.09
N ASN A 490 3.47 -19.67 -12.74
CA ASN A 490 3.16 -18.51 -11.89
C ASN A 490 2.06 -17.63 -12.50
N VAL A 491 2.16 -17.35 -13.80
CA VAL A 491 1.20 -16.55 -14.55
C VAL A 491 -0.15 -17.26 -14.67
N ARG A 492 -0.15 -18.56 -14.97
CA ARG A 492 -1.38 -19.37 -15.01
C ARG A 492 -2.10 -19.35 -13.67
N ASN A 493 -1.39 -19.65 -12.58
CA ASN A 493 -1.95 -19.66 -11.23
C ASN A 493 -2.52 -18.28 -10.82
N LEU A 494 -1.85 -17.19 -11.21
CA LEU A 494 -2.37 -15.85 -10.96
C LEU A 494 -3.68 -15.60 -11.71
N ARG A 495 -3.71 -15.91 -13.02
CA ARG A 495 -4.92 -15.78 -13.84
C ARG A 495 -6.06 -16.59 -13.25
N ASP A 496 -5.84 -17.87 -12.94
CA ASP A 496 -6.86 -18.75 -12.37
C ASP A 496 -7.46 -18.17 -11.07
N VAL A 497 -6.62 -17.62 -10.18
CA VAL A 497 -7.08 -17.00 -8.93
C VAL A 497 -7.91 -15.74 -9.19
N ILE A 498 -7.51 -14.90 -10.15
CA ILE A 498 -8.23 -13.67 -10.51
C ILE A 498 -9.58 -14.02 -11.13
N PHE A 499 -9.59 -14.83 -12.19
CA PHE A 499 -10.81 -15.18 -12.93
C PHE A 499 -11.82 -15.93 -12.06
N ARG A 500 -11.37 -16.92 -11.27
CA ARG A 500 -12.26 -17.64 -10.34
C ARG A 500 -12.90 -16.71 -9.32
N GLN A 501 -12.14 -15.73 -8.81
CA GLN A 501 -12.74 -14.76 -7.88
C GLN A 501 -13.71 -13.82 -8.60
N ALA A 502 -13.38 -13.35 -9.79
CA ALA A 502 -14.23 -12.48 -10.59
C ALA A 502 -15.59 -13.10 -10.90
N GLU A 503 -15.61 -14.39 -11.24
CA GLU A 503 -16.82 -15.18 -11.43
C GLU A 503 -17.64 -15.28 -10.15
N ASN A 504 -16.99 -15.61 -9.02
CA ASN A 504 -17.66 -15.74 -7.72
C ASN A 504 -18.35 -14.46 -7.26
N ILE A 505 -17.75 -13.30 -7.52
CA ILE A 505 -18.32 -11.99 -7.17
C ILE A 505 -19.12 -11.36 -8.31
N LYS A 506 -19.30 -12.09 -9.43
CA LYS A 506 -20.11 -11.69 -10.59
C LYS A 506 -19.72 -10.34 -11.21
N ILE A 507 -18.43 -10.04 -11.28
CA ILE A 507 -17.92 -8.81 -11.93
C ILE A 507 -17.29 -9.06 -13.30
N LEU A 508 -17.07 -10.32 -13.68
CA LEU A 508 -16.42 -10.67 -14.93
C LEU A 508 -17.33 -10.29 -16.12
N LYS A 509 -16.78 -9.54 -17.08
CA LYS A 509 -17.45 -9.13 -18.32
C LYS A 509 -16.56 -9.46 -19.53
N ASP A 510 -17.17 -9.46 -20.70
CA ASP A 510 -16.45 -9.66 -21.96
C ASP A 510 -15.37 -8.59 -22.16
N GLY A 511 -14.23 -8.98 -22.70
CA GLY A 511 -13.05 -8.13 -22.89
C GLY A 511 -12.20 -7.88 -21.64
N MET A 512 -12.58 -8.35 -20.45
CA MET A 512 -11.72 -8.29 -19.26
C MET A 512 -10.62 -9.36 -19.32
N ASP A 513 -9.35 -8.94 -19.31
CA ASP A 513 -8.22 -9.88 -19.28
C ASP A 513 -7.01 -9.37 -18.46
N VAL A 514 -6.08 -10.28 -18.16
CA VAL A 514 -4.80 -10.00 -17.50
C VAL A 514 -3.64 -10.58 -18.30
N GLU A 515 -2.83 -9.72 -18.90
CA GLU A 515 -1.60 -10.09 -19.61
C GLU A 515 -0.38 -9.97 -18.69
N VAL A 516 0.61 -10.86 -18.87
CA VAL A 516 1.89 -10.77 -18.15
C VAL A 516 3.03 -10.94 -19.14
N ARG A 517 3.97 -9.98 -19.15
CA ARG A 517 5.15 -9.99 -20.03
C ARG A 517 6.43 -9.81 -19.23
N VAL A 518 7.49 -10.54 -19.59
CA VAL A 518 8.83 -10.34 -19.03
C VAL A 518 9.61 -9.40 -19.95
N LEU A 519 10.11 -8.30 -19.39
CA LEU A 519 10.82 -7.24 -20.10
C LEU A 519 12.25 -7.12 -19.61
N LYS A 520 13.18 -6.78 -20.50
CA LYS A 520 14.50 -6.26 -20.11
C LYS A 520 14.41 -4.74 -19.97
N ARG A 521 15.31 -4.14 -19.18
CA ARG A 521 15.35 -2.67 -18.99
C ARG A 521 15.32 -1.88 -20.31
N ARG A 522 16.03 -2.36 -21.32
CA ARG A 522 16.10 -1.73 -22.65
C ARG A 522 14.74 -1.68 -23.39
N ASP A 523 13.83 -2.58 -23.03
CA ASP A 523 12.51 -2.69 -23.65
C ASP A 523 11.47 -1.81 -22.91
N LEU A 524 11.83 -1.19 -21.78
CA LEU A 524 10.92 -0.34 -21.00
C LEU A 524 10.49 0.94 -21.74
N ALA A 525 11.35 1.47 -22.61
CA ALA A 525 11.10 2.71 -23.31
C ALA A 525 9.87 2.66 -24.24
N THR A 526 9.42 1.46 -24.63
CA THR A 526 8.26 1.28 -25.51
C THR A 526 6.93 1.10 -24.76
N VAL A 527 6.98 0.90 -23.43
CA VAL A 527 5.78 0.60 -22.62
C VAL A 527 5.56 1.60 -21.48
N LEU A 528 6.55 2.45 -21.21
CA LEU A 528 6.46 3.51 -20.22
C LEU A 528 6.00 4.82 -20.87
N PRO A 529 5.30 5.69 -20.12
CA PRO A 529 4.94 6.99 -20.62
C PRO A 529 6.18 7.91 -20.75
N PRO A 530 6.14 8.95 -21.60
CA PRO A 530 7.30 9.76 -21.96
C PRO A 530 8.07 10.34 -20.77
N GLU A 531 7.37 10.73 -19.71
CA GLU A 531 7.95 11.29 -18.50
C GLU A 531 8.83 10.29 -17.72
N GLU A 532 8.46 9.01 -17.70
CA GLU A 532 9.27 7.96 -17.07
C GLU A 532 10.42 7.54 -17.99
N VAL A 533 10.21 7.58 -19.31
CA VAL A 533 11.27 7.30 -20.30
C VAL A 533 12.40 8.32 -20.19
N ALA A 534 12.09 9.60 -19.96
CA ALA A 534 13.07 10.66 -19.78
C ALA A 534 13.97 10.46 -18.53
N LEU A 535 13.51 9.67 -17.55
CA LEU A 535 14.26 9.35 -16.33
C LEU A 535 15.06 8.04 -16.44
N LEU A 536 14.95 7.32 -17.57
CA LEU A 536 15.71 6.09 -17.75
C LEU A 536 17.22 6.40 -17.90
N PRO A 537 18.09 5.56 -17.31
CA PRO A 537 19.52 5.71 -17.52
C PRO A 537 19.87 5.54 -19.01
N PRO A 538 20.85 6.30 -19.53
CA PRO A 538 21.24 6.22 -20.93
C PRO A 538 21.67 4.79 -21.30
N PRO A 539 21.38 4.34 -22.53
CA PRO A 539 21.70 2.98 -22.95
C PRO A 539 23.21 2.73 -22.85
N GLU A 540 23.60 1.62 -22.20
CA GLU A 540 25.00 1.21 -22.08
C GLU A 540 25.63 1.13 -23.48
N LYS A 541 26.57 2.03 -23.78
CA LYS A 541 27.36 1.95 -25.03
C LYS A 541 28.16 0.64 -24.97
N LYS A 542 27.81 -0.32 -25.82
CA LYS A 542 28.61 -1.55 -26.00
C LYS A 542 30.06 -1.14 -26.33
N ARG A 543 30.99 -1.37 -25.40
CA ARG A 543 32.42 -1.36 -25.71
C ARG A 543 32.65 -2.39 -26.80
N LYS A 544 32.93 -1.95 -28.04
CA LYS A 544 33.40 -2.83 -29.11
C LYS A 544 34.69 -3.49 -28.62
N SER A 545 34.64 -4.78 -28.30
CA SER A 545 35.86 -5.56 -28.10
C SER A 545 36.59 -5.62 -29.43
N ILE A 546 37.72 -4.93 -29.54
CA ILE A 546 38.66 -5.14 -30.64
C ILE A 546 39.24 -6.54 -30.44
N ARG A 547 38.69 -7.53 -31.14
CA ARG A 547 39.34 -8.83 -31.32
C ARG A 547 40.46 -8.61 -32.33
N LYS A 548 41.70 -8.54 -31.85
CA LYS A 548 42.88 -8.58 -32.70
C LYS A 548 43.11 -10.05 -33.08
N ALA A 549 43.04 -10.34 -34.37
CA ALA A 549 43.40 -11.62 -34.92
C ALA A 549 44.93 -11.78 -34.87
N SER A 550 45.38 -12.95 -34.41
CA SER A 550 46.70 -13.49 -34.70
C SER A 550 46.60 -15.01 -34.52
N GLU A 551 46.41 -15.71 -35.64
CA GLU A 551 46.71 -17.13 -35.79
C GLU A 551 48.11 -17.30 -36.40
N GLU A 552 48.68 -18.49 -36.18
CA GLU A 552 49.99 -19.03 -36.58
C GLU A 552 51.16 -18.66 -35.65
N SER A 553 51.85 -19.59 -34.99
CA SER A 553 52.30 -20.91 -35.44
C SER A 553 52.62 -21.85 -34.25
N ALA A 554 52.61 -23.14 -34.55
CA ALA A 554 52.78 -24.28 -33.64
C ALA A 554 54.20 -24.42 -33.06
N GLU A 555 54.31 -24.98 -31.85
CA GLU A 555 54.94 -26.29 -31.61
C GLU A 555 55.04 -26.59 -30.09
N ASN A 556 54.71 -27.83 -29.74
CA ASN A 556 54.95 -28.46 -28.44
C ASN A 556 56.36 -29.11 -28.50
N PRO A 557 57.12 -29.24 -27.40
CA PRO A 557 56.98 -30.50 -26.67
C PRO A 557 57.26 -30.45 -25.15
N SER A 558 56.57 -31.37 -24.48
CA SER A 558 56.83 -32.02 -23.20
C SER A 558 58.30 -32.07 -22.72
N LYS A 559 58.52 -31.83 -21.41
CA LYS A 559 59.45 -32.63 -20.59
C LYS A 559 59.13 -32.60 -19.08
N ARG A 560 59.20 -33.80 -18.54
CA ARG A 560 59.02 -34.34 -17.19
C ARG A 560 60.27 -34.06 -16.33
N ILE A 561 60.16 -34.01 -14.99
CA ILE A 561 61.13 -34.33 -13.89
C ILE A 561 60.57 -33.66 -12.60
N LYS A 562 59.96 -34.38 -11.64
CA LYS A 562 60.47 -35.25 -10.54
C LYS A 562 60.81 -34.49 -9.24
N GLU A 563 60.24 -35.01 -8.15
CA GLU A 563 60.52 -34.80 -6.72
C GLU A 563 61.99 -35.05 -6.36
N ASP A 564 62.56 -34.29 -5.42
CA ASP A 564 62.87 -34.75 -4.05
C ASP A 564 63.77 -33.75 -3.27
N ASP A 565 63.75 -33.93 -1.95
CA ASP A 565 64.69 -33.51 -0.90
C ASP A 565 64.46 -32.22 -0.09
N ALA A 566 64.06 -32.46 1.16
CA ALA A 566 64.32 -31.65 2.34
C ALA A 566 65.83 -31.71 2.74
N PRO A 567 66.27 -30.83 3.65
CA PRO A 567 66.46 -31.32 5.03
C PRO A 567 66.07 -30.33 6.15
N GLU A 568 66.00 -30.91 7.35
CA GLU A 568 65.94 -30.38 8.71
C GLU A 568 66.82 -29.11 8.95
N ASP A 569 66.58 -28.23 9.92
CA ASP A 569 66.46 -28.54 11.35
C ASP A 569 66.14 -27.31 12.24
N THR A 570 65.49 -27.61 13.37
CA THR A 570 65.54 -26.97 14.72
C THR A 570 64.92 -25.60 15.10
N ASN A 571 64.32 -25.66 16.32
CA ASN A 571 64.06 -24.64 17.37
C ASN A 571 62.84 -23.71 17.20
N GLY A 572 61.93 -23.53 18.16
CA GLY A 572 61.80 -24.02 19.53
C GLY A 572 60.60 -23.33 20.24
N ALA A 573 59.96 -24.08 21.13
CA ALA A 573 59.10 -23.76 22.28
C ALA A 573 58.43 -22.37 22.47
N GLY A 574 57.16 -22.41 22.92
CA GLY A 574 56.54 -21.34 23.71
C GLY A 574 55.02 -21.46 23.87
N ASP A 575 54.56 -22.11 24.95
CA ASP A 575 53.17 -22.27 25.38
C ASP A 575 52.43 -20.95 25.67
N LEU A 576 51.17 -20.84 25.22
CA LEU A 576 49.93 -20.65 26.02
C LEU A 576 48.69 -20.52 25.12
#